data_AF-A0A2N2NGK6-F1
#
_entry.id   AF-A0A2N2NGK6-F1
#
_cell.length_a   1.000
_cell.length_b   1.000
_cell.length_c   1.000
_cell.angle_alpha   90.00
_cell.angle_beta   90.00
_cell.angle_gamma   90.00
#
_symmetry.space_group_name_H-M   'P 1'
#
loop_
_entity.id
_entity.type
_entity.pdbx_description
1 polymer ?
#
loop_
_entity_poly.entity_id
_entity_poly.type
_entity_poly.pdbx_seq_one_letter_code
_entity_poly.pdbx_strand_id
1 'polypeptide(L)'
;MKSTIIIAKVTSQSMSPTLETGDQVLAFLYWPHQWLRKGQIVIIQPTKTYPSYNMEPIGEIPLIKRVVWTKGPLSSYIVKQNILKDLKQHNNFFLVNGDLSLLIGNEDNFGVIPYENLIAIVLFKIPYRRDNSNRIKLI
;
A
#
# COMPACT_ATOMS: atom_id res chain seq x y z
N MET A 1 13.39 7.64 18.82
CA MET A 1 12.64 8.38 17.78
C MET A 1 11.23 8.63 18.28
N LYS A 2 10.60 9.76 17.95
CA LYS A 2 9.22 10.08 18.35
C LYS A 2 8.24 9.46 17.37
N SER A 3 7.28 8.69 17.86
CA SER A 3 6.12 8.25 17.07
C SER A 3 5.22 9.44 16.78
N THR A 4 4.74 9.53 15.53
CA THR A 4 3.92 10.66 15.07
C THR A 4 2.72 10.13 14.28
N ILE A 5 1.57 10.78 14.43
CA ILE A 5 0.39 10.52 13.61
C ILE A 5 0.31 11.59 12.53
N ILE A 6 0.04 11.18 11.29
CA ILE A 6 -0.15 12.06 10.15
C ILE A 6 -1.53 11.87 9.52
N ILE A 7 -1.98 12.90 8.82
CA ILE A 7 -3.13 12.83 7.92
C ILE A 7 -2.61 12.96 6.49
N ALA A 8 -2.89 11.97 5.65
CA ALA A 8 -2.54 11.99 4.23
C ALA A 8 -3.81 12.00 3.37
N LYS A 9 -3.80 12.74 2.27
CA LYS A 9 -4.90 12.75 1.30
C LYS A 9 -4.63 11.71 0.20
N VAL A 10 -5.64 10.93 -0.13
CA VAL A 10 -5.62 9.96 -1.21
C VAL A 10 -5.81 10.70 -2.54
N THR A 11 -4.84 10.58 -3.44
CA THR A 11 -4.85 11.25 -4.75
C THR A 11 -4.97 10.30 -5.93
N SER A 12 -4.87 8.98 -5.69
CA SER A 12 -4.88 7.93 -6.71
C SER A 12 -5.92 6.85 -6.39
N GLN A 13 -6.45 6.23 -7.45
CA GLN A 13 -7.47 5.17 -7.39
C GLN A 13 -6.89 3.77 -7.16
N SER A 14 -5.57 3.62 -6.96
CA SER A 14 -4.99 2.28 -6.86
C SER A 14 -5.50 1.46 -5.68
N MET A 15 -6.12 2.10 -4.69
CA MET A 15 -6.72 1.48 -3.51
C MET A 15 -8.26 1.46 -3.54
N SER A 16 -8.89 1.84 -4.65
CA SER A 16 -10.35 1.71 -4.80
C SER A 16 -10.74 0.22 -4.80
N PRO A 17 -11.87 -0.15 -4.16
CA PRO A 17 -12.88 0.70 -3.52
C PRO A 17 -12.59 1.02 -2.05
N THR A 18 -11.51 0.51 -1.46
CA THR A 18 -11.23 0.72 -0.04
C THR A 18 -10.95 2.19 0.26
N LEU A 19 -10.11 2.82 -0.56
CA LEU A 19 -9.80 4.25 -0.49
C LEU A 19 -10.07 4.88 -1.85
N GLU A 20 -10.87 5.93 -1.84
CA GLU A 20 -11.23 6.69 -3.03
C GLU A 20 -10.44 8.01 -3.09
N THR A 21 -10.26 8.54 -4.29
CA THR A 21 -9.64 9.84 -4.48
C THR A 21 -10.39 10.93 -3.69
N GLY A 22 -9.66 11.68 -2.89
CA GLY A 22 -10.19 12.71 -2.00
C GLY A 22 -10.26 12.28 -0.54
N ASP A 23 -10.40 10.98 -0.26
CA ASP A 23 -10.38 10.46 1.12
C ASP A 23 -9.12 10.91 1.84
N GLN A 24 -9.21 11.03 3.16
CA GLN A 24 -8.06 11.21 4.02
C GLN A 24 -7.80 9.94 4.81
N VAL A 25 -6.55 9.71 5.18
CA VAL A 25 -6.16 8.58 6.02
C VAL A 25 -5.37 9.09 7.21
N LEU A 26 -5.71 8.57 8.39
CA LEU A 26 -4.89 8.73 9.58
C LEU A 26 -3.85 7.61 9.58
N ALA A 27 -2.57 7.97 9.58
CA ALA A 27 -1.48 7.01 9.52
C ALA A 27 -0.46 7.23 10.65
N PHE A 28 0.14 6.15 11.12
CA PHE A 28 1.13 6.16 12.18
C PHE A 28 2.53 6.03 11.59
N LEU A 29 3.35 7.08 11.72
CA LEU A 29 4.77 7.04 11.40
C LEU A 29 5.51 6.23 12.45
N TYR A 30 6.48 5.46 11.99
CA TYR A 30 7.34 4.62 12.81
C TYR A 30 6.59 3.47 13.48
N TRP A 31 6.20 2.51 12.64
CA TRP A 31 5.66 1.23 13.09
C TRP A 31 6.78 0.21 13.28
N PRO A 32 6.81 -0.58 14.37
CA PRO A 32 7.77 -1.66 14.50
C PRO A 32 7.63 -2.62 13.32
N HIS A 33 8.68 -2.80 12.50
CA HIS A 33 8.61 -3.62 11.27
C HIS A 33 8.09 -5.04 11.54
N GLN A 34 8.32 -5.56 12.76
CA GLN A 34 7.88 -6.86 13.24
C GLN A 34 6.35 -7.00 13.34
N TRP A 35 5.62 -5.89 13.31
CA TRP A 35 4.17 -5.86 13.44
C TRP A 35 3.46 -5.61 12.12
N LEU A 36 4.20 -5.56 11.01
CA LEU A 36 3.60 -5.54 9.68
C LEU A 36 2.95 -6.90 9.39
N ARG A 37 1.71 -6.88 8.89
CA ARG A 37 0.90 -8.07 8.62
C ARG A 37 0.22 -7.95 7.26
N LYS A 38 0.00 -9.10 6.62
CA LYS A 38 -0.89 -9.20 5.45
C LYS A 38 -2.24 -8.55 5.74
N GLY A 39 -2.76 -7.81 4.77
CA GLY A 39 -4.03 -7.11 4.82
C GLY A 39 -3.94 -5.67 5.31
N GLN A 40 -2.85 -5.25 5.96
CA GLN A 40 -2.68 -3.86 6.38
C GLN A 40 -2.48 -2.93 5.18
N ILE A 41 -2.90 -1.68 5.33
CA ILE A 41 -2.68 -0.62 4.34
C ILE A 41 -1.51 0.23 4.82
N VAL A 42 -0.58 0.53 3.91
CA VAL A 42 0.67 1.20 4.21
C VAL A 42 0.92 2.36 3.26
N ILE A 43 1.67 3.34 3.75
CA ILE A 43 2.28 4.41 2.97
C ILE A 43 3.74 4.02 2.75
N ILE A 44 4.17 3.99 1.50
CA ILE A 44 5.51 3.59 1.09
C ILE A 44 6.17 4.66 0.24
N GLN A 45 7.49 4.80 0.37
CA GLN A 45 8.29 5.58 -0.57
C GLN A 45 8.75 4.67 -1.70
N PRO A 46 8.34 4.87 -2.97
CA PRO A 46 8.94 4.15 -4.07
C PRO A 46 10.41 4.59 -4.23
N THR A 47 11.34 3.63 -4.29
CA THR A 47 12.74 3.89 -4.64
C THR A 47 13.01 3.44 -6.07
N LYS A 48 13.87 4.17 -6.79
CA LYS A 48 14.25 3.91 -8.19
C LYS A 48 14.87 2.52 -8.43
N THR A 49 15.26 1.82 -7.37
CA THR A 49 16.24 0.73 -7.42
C THR A 49 15.65 -0.69 -7.42
N TYR A 50 14.33 -0.87 -7.26
CA TYR A 50 13.75 -2.21 -7.26
C TYR A 50 13.11 -2.55 -8.60
N PRO A 51 13.46 -3.69 -9.22
CA PRO A 51 12.89 -4.15 -10.46
C PRO A 51 11.49 -4.72 -10.20
N SER A 52 10.55 -3.88 -9.76
CA SER A 52 9.14 -4.20 -9.91
C SER A 52 8.78 -3.94 -11.37
N TYR A 53 8.58 -5.04 -12.10
CA TYR A 53 7.97 -5.03 -13.43
C TYR A 53 6.87 -3.97 -13.51
N ASN A 54 7.02 -3.04 -14.46
CA ASN A 54 6.06 -2.01 -14.85
C ASN A 54 5.69 -0.93 -13.82
N MET A 55 6.38 -0.81 -12.68
CA MET A 55 6.32 0.47 -11.96
C MET A 55 7.25 1.44 -12.69
N GLU A 56 6.68 2.21 -13.63
CA GLU A 56 7.34 3.46 -14.00
C GLU A 56 7.66 4.22 -12.71
N PRO A 57 8.82 4.88 -12.60
CA PRO A 57 9.14 5.69 -11.43
C PRO A 57 8.14 6.85 -11.36
N ILE A 58 7.00 6.62 -10.70
CA ILE A 58 5.96 7.62 -10.47
C ILE A 58 6.47 8.52 -9.33
N GLY A 59 7.47 9.34 -9.65
CA GLY A 59 7.98 10.45 -8.86
C GLY A 59 8.40 10.14 -7.43
N GLU A 60 8.71 11.21 -6.70
CA GLU A 60 9.04 11.21 -5.28
C GLU A 60 7.79 11.05 -4.39
N ILE A 61 6.63 10.70 -4.97
CA ILE A 61 5.34 10.76 -4.29
C ILE A 61 5.10 9.44 -3.53
N PRO A 62 4.84 9.49 -2.21
CA PRO A 62 4.47 8.31 -1.44
C PRO A 62 3.23 7.62 -1.99
N LEU A 63 3.24 6.29 -2.00
CA LEU A 63 2.15 5.47 -2.49
C LEU A 63 1.41 4.82 -1.33
N ILE A 64 0.09 4.67 -1.46
CA ILE A 64 -0.74 3.92 -0.51
C ILE A 64 -1.06 2.57 -1.14
N LYS A 65 -0.72 1.47 -0.45
CA LYS A 65 -0.89 0.10 -0.94
C LYS A 65 -1.31 -0.86 0.17
N ARG A 66 -1.87 -2.02 -0.19
CA ARG A 66 -2.16 -3.12 0.73
C ARG A 66 -1.01 -4.11 0.76
N VAL A 67 -0.62 -4.53 1.96
CA VAL A 67 0.32 -5.62 2.18
C VAL A 67 -0.34 -6.94 1.80
N VAL A 68 0.19 -7.63 0.80
CA VAL A 68 -0.34 -8.94 0.36
C VAL A 68 0.49 -10.09 0.92
N TRP A 69 1.73 -9.82 1.31
CA TRP A 69 2.62 -10.80 1.92
C TRP A 69 3.66 -10.13 2.82
N THR A 70 3.97 -10.78 3.93
CA THR A 70 5.06 -10.48 4.87
C THR A 70 5.79 -11.79 5.18
N LYS A 71 7.06 -11.72 5.63
CA LYS A 71 7.94 -12.85 6.03
C LYS A 71 7.18 -14.17 6.32
N GLY A 72 7.44 -15.19 5.52
CA GLY A 72 6.84 -16.53 5.59
C GLY A 72 7.29 -17.40 4.41
N PRO A 73 6.77 -18.63 4.24
CA PRO A 73 7.01 -19.41 3.04
C PRO A 73 6.40 -18.68 1.84
N LEU A 74 7.20 -18.34 0.83
CA LEU A 74 6.69 -17.80 -0.43
C LEU A 74 5.80 -18.82 -1.18
N SER A 75 5.82 -20.09 -0.80
CA SER A 75 5.03 -21.17 -1.42
C SER A 75 3.51 -20.96 -1.32
N SER A 76 3.01 -20.13 -0.41
CA SER A 76 1.60 -19.80 -0.30
C SER A 76 1.15 -18.66 -1.22
N TYR A 77 2.06 -18.07 -1.99
CA TYR A 77 1.78 -16.97 -2.90
C TYR A 77 2.42 -17.28 -4.26
N ILE A 78 1.64 -17.29 -5.34
CA ILE A 78 2.15 -17.57 -6.68
C ILE A 78 2.97 -16.36 -7.12
N VAL A 79 4.24 -16.35 -6.74
CA VAL A 79 5.22 -15.37 -7.20
C VAL A 79 5.95 -15.99 -8.38
N LYS A 80 6.02 -15.28 -9.52
CA LYS A 80 6.78 -15.74 -10.70
C LYS A 80 8.21 -16.09 -10.27
N GLN A 81 8.75 -17.19 -10.81
CA GLN A 81 10.09 -17.71 -10.48
C GLN A 81 11.22 -16.66 -10.59
N ASN A 82 11.06 -15.67 -11.48
CA ASN A 82 12.03 -14.59 -11.65
C ASN A 82 12.00 -13.61 -10.47
N ILE A 83 10.80 -13.25 -9.98
CA ILE A 83 10.64 -12.42 -8.78
C ILE A 83 11.21 -13.17 -7.57
N LEU A 84 10.97 -14.48 -7.45
CA LEU A 84 11.55 -15.31 -6.38
C LEU A 84 13.09 -15.28 -6.33
N LYS A 85 13.77 -15.16 -7.48
CA LYS A 85 15.25 -15.09 -7.52
C LYS A 85 15.77 -13.76 -6.98
N ASP A 86 15.13 -12.65 -7.36
CA ASP A 86 15.50 -11.31 -6.89
C ASP A 86 15.14 -11.14 -5.40
N LEU A 87 13.99 -11.67 -4.99
CA LEU A 87 13.55 -11.67 -3.59
C LEU A 87 14.49 -12.43 -2.65
N LYS A 88 15.08 -13.54 -3.09
CA LYS A 88 16.01 -14.34 -2.28
C LYS A 88 17.30 -13.60 -1.92
N GLN A 89 17.67 -12.56 -2.66
CA GLN A 89 18.86 -11.76 -2.37
C GLN A 89 18.60 -10.70 -1.27
N HIS A 90 17.33 -10.37 -1.01
CA HIS A 90 16.95 -9.36 -0.03
C HIS A 90 16.20 -10.02 1.13
N ASN A 91 16.80 -10.15 2.31
CA ASN A 91 16.15 -10.79 3.46
C ASN A 91 15.10 -9.91 4.18
N ASN A 92 14.80 -8.72 3.65
CA ASN A 92 14.04 -7.70 4.36
C ASN A 92 13.09 -6.91 3.44
N PHE A 93 12.12 -7.59 2.84
CA PHE A 93 11.05 -6.98 2.07
C PHE A 93 9.66 -7.50 2.47
N PHE A 94 8.64 -6.84 1.93
CA PHE A 94 7.26 -7.26 1.92
C PHE A 94 6.67 -7.00 0.52
N LEU A 95 5.54 -7.65 0.21
CA LEU A 95 4.85 -7.45 -1.05
C LEU A 95 3.63 -6.59 -0.84
N VAL A 96 3.39 -5.68 -1.77
CA VAL A 96 2.20 -4.84 -1.78
C VAL A 96 1.46 -4.90 -3.11
N ASN A 97 0.16 -4.63 -3.06
CA ASN A 97 -0.64 -4.37 -4.25
C ASN A 97 -1.65 -3.25 -3.99
N GLY A 98 -2.15 -2.62 -5.06
CA GLY A 98 -3.36 -1.82 -4.99
C GLY A 98 -4.60 -2.73 -4.98
N ASP A 99 -5.63 -2.34 -4.23
CA ASP A 99 -6.90 -3.08 -4.19
C ASP A 99 -7.59 -3.13 -5.55
N LEU A 100 -7.45 -2.05 -6.35
CA LEU A 100 -8.03 -2.03 -7.69
C LEU A 100 -7.38 -3.10 -8.58
N SER A 101 -6.06 -3.25 -8.49
CA SER A 101 -5.30 -4.26 -9.24
C SER A 101 -5.67 -5.68 -8.80
N LEU A 102 -5.91 -5.90 -7.51
CA LEU A 102 -6.40 -7.18 -6.98
C LEU A 102 -7.80 -7.52 -7.50
N LEU A 103 -8.69 -6.54 -7.65
CA LEU A 103 -10.04 -6.76 -8.14
C LEU A 103 -10.11 -7.06 -9.64
N ILE A 104 -9.30 -6.38 -10.45
CA ILE A 104 -9.30 -6.57 -11.90
C ILE A 104 -8.45 -7.78 -12.35
N GLY A 105 -7.91 -8.57 -11.42
CA GLY A 105 -7.09 -9.74 -11.72
C GLY A 105 -5.72 -9.42 -12.32
N ASN A 106 -5.24 -8.18 -12.16
CA ASN A 106 -3.89 -7.80 -12.58
C ASN A 106 -2.88 -8.18 -11.49
N GLU A 107 -2.74 -9.49 -11.27
CA GLU A 107 -1.78 -10.09 -10.33
C GLU A 107 -0.33 -9.85 -10.75
N ASP A 108 -0.08 -9.31 -11.95
CA ASP A 108 1.28 -9.07 -12.45
C ASP A 108 1.94 -7.77 -11.94
N ASN A 109 1.25 -6.95 -11.16
CA ASN A 109 1.72 -5.62 -10.71
C ASN A 109 2.02 -5.53 -9.20
N PHE A 110 2.59 -6.60 -8.61
CA PHE A 110 3.03 -6.53 -7.22
C PHE A 110 4.29 -5.67 -7.06
N GLY A 111 4.26 -4.78 -6.08
CA GLY A 111 5.44 -4.03 -5.65
C GLY A 111 6.22 -4.85 -4.63
N VAL A 112 7.50 -5.13 -4.90
CA VAL A 112 8.45 -5.62 -3.90
C VAL A 112 9.00 -4.42 -3.15
N ILE A 113 8.71 -4.31 -1.86
CA ILE A 113 9.04 -3.13 -1.07
C ILE A 113 9.94 -3.52 0.09
N PRO A 114 11.14 -2.93 0.22
CA PRO A 114 11.96 -3.09 1.40
C PRO A 114 11.31 -2.47 2.64
N TYR A 115 11.59 -3.00 3.83
CA TYR A 115 11.04 -2.40 5.04
C TYR A 115 11.52 -0.96 5.28
N GLU A 116 12.71 -0.58 4.82
CA GLU A 116 13.21 0.80 4.91
C GLU A 116 12.37 1.81 4.10
N ASN A 117 11.57 1.34 3.14
CA ASN A 117 10.67 2.18 2.35
C ASN A 117 9.28 2.33 2.99
N LEU A 118 9.00 1.63 4.10
CA LEU A 118 7.75 1.79 4.84
C LEU A 118 7.77 3.12 5.59
N ILE A 119 6.88 4.04 5.22
CA ILE A 119 6.72 5.33 5.90
C ILE A 119 5.77 5.19 7.10
N ALA A 120 4.59 4.61 6.86
CA ALA A 120 3.52 4.58 7.85
C ALA A 120 2.51 3.45 7.62
N ILE A 121 1.80 3.07 8.68
CA ILE A 121 0.60 2.21 8.58
C ILE A 121 -0.64 3.07 8.68
N VAL A 122 -1.58 2.86 7.76
CA VAL A 122 -2.90 3.49 7.81
C VAL A 122 -3.74 2.81 8.89
N LEU A 123 -4.21 3.61 9.84
CA LEU A 123 -5.07 3.16 10.94
C LEU A 123 -6.55 3.35 10.62
N PHE A 124 -6.90 4.51 10.05
CA PHE A 124 -8.28 4.88 9.79
C PHE A 124 -8.43 5.61 8.45
N LYS A 125 -9.58 5.37 7.81
CA LYS A 125 -10.09 6.16 6.69
C LYS A 125 -10.98 7.28 7.24
N ILE A 126 -10.84 8.46 6.68
CA ILE A 126 -11.69 9.63 6.87
C ILE A 126 -12.31 9.92 5.50
N PRO A 127 -13.56 9.48 5.27
CA PRO A 127 -14.19 9.60 3.96
C PRO A 127 -14.31 11.06 3.52
N TYR A 128 -14.00 11.34 2.26
CA TYR A 128 -14.28 12.66 1.70
C TYR A 128 -15.80 12.82 1.55
N ARG A 129 -16.38 13.66 2.39
CA ARG A 129 -17.78 14.05 2.25
C ARG A 129 -17.87 15.02 1.08
N ARG A 130 -18.22 14.52 -0.12
CA ARG A 130 -18.82 15.39 -1.13
C ARG A 130 -20.05 16.00 -0.50
N ASP A 131 -20.11 17.31 -0.49
CA ASP A 131 -21.26 18.05 0.02
C ASP A 131 -22.45 17.77 -0.90
N ASN A 132 -23.15 16.67 -0.63
CA ASN A 132 -24.41 16.38 -1.28
C ASN A 132 -25.46 17.22 -0.58
N SER A 133 -25.59 18.47 -1.00
CA SER A 133 -26.69 19.39 -0.67
C SER A 133 -28.08 18.87 -1.07
N ASN A 134 -28.19 17.62 -1.54
CA ASN A 134 -29.43 16.88 -1.74
C ASN A 134 -29.44 15.59 -0.90
N ARG A 135 -29.44 15.70 0.43
CA ARG A 135 -29.84 14.56 1.27
C ARG A 135 -31.36 14.60 1.51
N ILE A 136 -31.98 13.50 1.09
CA ILE A 136 -33.29 12.95 1.46
C ILE A 136 -33.87 13.58 2.73
N LYS A 137 -35.06 14.17 2.61
CA LYS A 137 -35.95 14.42 3.75
C LYS A 137 -36.42 13.06 4.27
N LEU A 138 -36.11 12.76 5.52
CA LEU A 138 -36.82 11.72 6.25
C LEU A 138 -38.28 12.20 6.39
N ILE A 139 -39.21 11.42 5.85
CA ILE A 139 -40.65 11.51 6.16
C ILE A 139 -40.88 10.65 7.40
#